data_AF-A0A5N6S8U6-F1
#
_entry.id   AF-A0A5N6S8U6-F1
#
_cell.length_a   1.000
_cell.length_b   1.000
_cell.length_c   1.000
_cell.angle_alpha   90.00
_cell.angle_beta   90.00
_cell.angle_gamma   90.00
#
_symmetry.space_group_name_H-M   'P 1'
#
loop_
_entity.id
_entity.type
_entity.pdbx_description
1 polymer ?
#
loop_
_entity_poly.entity_id
_entity_poly.type
_entity_poly.pdbx_seq_one_letter_code
_entity_poly.pdbx_strand_id
1 'polypeptide(L)'
;MPRKNSQRTSQQQQNQLQDPLKRNPHIRTTPTHIFFHSGPLSNWHPSTPPFPGHRALTLCLPDLDALGIPHPSQNAAVTRLISSWSFTCGEQWMMAMKGWLFEDIPGLDSNVDISDEEFEAVRAVALSVSEPSPEAPWKEKAIWESTVASVMRTRQPRVQKALGRRAEGFQEDVWEFASEVIVAAGCVARAEVDGTLREVYLASGGRRFVEGSVRDRVWGVGLRWDSVEIEDEGNWKGKNRLGRCHDEAARIVRLGE
;
A
#
# COMPACT_ATOMS: atom_id res chain seq x y z
N MET A 1 -14.79 -5.11 -51.57
CA MET A 1 -14.97 -5.82 -50.28
C MET A 1 -14.11 -5.18 -49.17
N PRO A 2 -14.61 -4.19 -48.40
CA PRO A 2 -13.87 -3.62 -47.25
C PRO A 2 -14.49 -3.93 -45.87
N ARG A 3 -15.69 -4.52 -45.79
CA ARG A 3 -16.45 -4.67 -44.53
C ARG A 3 -15.85 -5.68 -43.52
N LYS A 4 -15.13 -6.71 -43.97
CA LYS A 4 -14.58 -7.76 -43.08
C LYS A 4 -13.40 -7.30 -42.22
N ASN A 5 -12.56 -6.38 -42.71
CA ASN A 5 -11.43 -5.87 -41.91
C ASN A 5 -11.89 -4.91 -40.82
N SER A 6 -12.79 -3.98 -41.12
CA SER A 6 -13.32 -3.01 -40.13
C SER A 6 -14.05 -3.68 -38.95
N GLN A 7 -14.81 -4.77 -39.20
CA GLN A 7 -15.49 -5.53 -38.14
C GLN A 7 -14.53 -6.32 -37.24
N ARG A 8 -13.41 -6.82 -37.80
CA ARG A 8 -12.38 -7.53 -37.03
C ARG A 8 -11.61 -6.57 -36.10
N THR A 9 -11.29 -5.37 -36.58
CA THR A 9 -10.63 -4.33 -35.78
C THR A 9 -11.53 -3.82 -34.66
N SER A 10 -12.84 -3.66 -34.92
CA SER A 10 -13.81 -3.24 -33.90
C SER A 10 -14.06 -4.30 -32.83
N GLN A 11 -14.13 -5.59 -33.21
CA GLN A 11 -14.24 -6.70 -32.25
C GLN A 11 -12.96 -6.89 -31.43
N GLN A 12 -11.78 -6.73 -32.03
CA GLN A 12 -10.52 -6.78 -31.30
C GLN A 12 -10.37 -5.61 -30.32
N GLN A 13 -10.79 -4.40 -30.70
CA GLN A 13 -10.86 -3.26 -29.78
C GLN A 13 -11.88 -3.48 -28.65
N GLN A 14 -13.06 -4.04 -28.94
CA GLN A 14 -14.06 -4.37 -27.92
C GLN A 14 -13.58 -5.46 -26.94
N ASN A 15 -12.93 -6.51 -27.43
CA ASN A 15 -12.37 -7.56 -26.57
C ASN A 15 -11.16 -7.06 -25.75
N GLN A 16 -10.39 -6.10 -26.27
CA GLN A 16 -9.31 -5.44 -25.50
C GLN A 16 -9.85 -4.55 -24.36
N LEU A 17 -11.02 -3.92 -24.55
CA LEU A 17 -11.68 -3.14 -23.50
C LEU A 17 -12.30 -4.03 -22.41
N GLN A 18 -12.66 -5.28 -22.74
CA GLN A 18 -13.22 -6.22 -21.77
C GLN A 18 -12.17 -6.80 -20.82
N ASP A 19 -10.96 -7.12 -21.29
CA ASP A 19 -9.87 -7.68 -20.49
C ASP A 19 -9.30 -6.64 -19.49
N PRO A 20 -9.52 -6.79 -18.17
CA PRO A 20 -9.05 -5.82 -17.18
C PRO A 20 -7.54 -5.56 -17.25
N LEU A 21 -6.75 -6.57 -17.63
CA LEU A 21 -5.29 -6.45 -17.72
C LEU A 21 -4.83 -5.60 -18.91
N LYS A 22 -5.69 -5.37 -19.91
CA LYS A 22 -5.38 -4.54 -21.09
C LYS A 22 -5.85 -3.10 -20.98
N ARG A 23 -6.64 -2.77 -19.95
CA ARG A 23 -7.13 -1.40 -19.71
C ARG A 23 -6.03 -0.45 -19.26
N ASN A 24 -4.99 -0.98 -18.62
CA ASN A 24 -3.82 -0.19 -18.20
C ASN A 24 -2.70 -0.32 -19.25
N PRO A 25 -2.30 0.77 -19.94
CA PRO A 25 -1.25 0.73 -20.95
C PRO A 25 0.14 0.41 -20.37
N HIS A 26 0.29 0.45 -19.04
CA HIS A 26 1.52 0.10 -18.33
C HIS A 26 1.48 -1.30 -17.71
N ILE A 27 0.63 -2.18 -18.25
CA ILE A 27 0.62 -3.62 -17.96
C ILE A 27 0.98 -4.37 -19.23
N ARG A 28 1.85 -5.38 -19.09
CA ARG A 28 2.22 -6.34 -20.14
C ARG A 28 2.12 -7.74 -19.55
N THR A 29 1.52 -8.66 -20.30
CA THR A 29 1.28 -10.03 -19.81
C THR A 29 1.96 -11.08 -20.68
N THR A 30 2.37 -12.17 -20.04
CA THR A 30 2.80 -13.42 -20.68
C THR A 30 1.90 -14.56 -20.15
N PRO A 31 2.08 -15.82 -20.57
CA PRO A 31 1.35 -16.93 -19.96
C PRO A 31 1.59 -17.07 -18.45
N THR A 32 2.72 -16.59 -17.93
CA THR A 32 3.18 -16.80 -16.55
C THR A 32 3.27 -15.52 -15.71
N HIS A 33 3.35 -14.33 -16.33
CA HIS A 33 3.63 -13.08 -15.62
C HIS A 33 2.72 -11.92 -16.03
N ILE A 34 2.60 -10.97 -15.12
CA ILE A 34 1.99 -9.65 -15.28
C ILE A 34 3.04 -8.62 -14.89
N PHE A 35 3.68 -8.02 -15.89
CA PHE A 35 4.64 -6.93 -15.70
C PHE A 35 3.91 -5.60 -15.64
N PHE A 36 4.21 -4.77 -14.64
CA PHE A 36 3.56 -3.48 -14.45
C PHE A 36 4.54 -2.40 -13.97
N HIS A 37 4.15 -1.14 -14.13
CA HIS A 37 4.92 0.00 -13.59
C HIS A 37 4.04 1.10 -12.98
N SER A 38 2.85 1.34 -13.52
CA SER A 38 1.92 2.35 -12.97
C SER A 38 0.47 1.90 -13.07
N GLY A 39 -0.48 2.77 -12.73
CA GLY A 39 -1.90 2.43 -12.66
C GLY A 39 -2.25 1.62 -11.41
N PRO A 40 -3.36 0.86 -11.41
CA PRO A 40 -3.91 0.25 -10.19
C PRO A 40 -2.93 -0.60 -9.38
N LEU A 41 -1.93 -1.22 -9.99
CA LEU A 41 -0.91 -2.01 -9.28
C LEU A 41 0.22 -1.16 -8.67
N SER A 42 0.35 0.13 -8.99
CA SER A 42 1.35 0.97 -8.34
C SER A 42 0.92 1.36 -6.93
N ASN A 43 1.87 1.31 -5.99
CA ASN A 43 1.65 1.78 -4.62
C ASN A 43 1.31 3.29 -4.55
N TRP A 44 1.63 4.05 -5.60
CA TRP A 44 1.37 5.48 -5.71
C TRP A 44 0.02 5.80 -6.37
N HIS A 45 -0.69 4.78 -6.86
CA HIS A 45 -1.98 4.97 -7.50
C HIS A 45 -3.05 5.38 -6.48
N PRO A 46 -3.86 6.41 -6.77
CA PRO A 46 -4.97 6.78 -5.91
C PRO A 46 -6.00 5.65 -5.78
N SER A 47 -6.47 5.40 -4.56
CA SER A 47 -7.64 4.57 -4.27
C SER A 47 -8.87 5.46 -4.28
N THR A 48 -9.83 5.16 -5.14
CA THR A 48 -11.11 5.87 -5.21
C THR A 48 -12.27 4.87 -5.20
N PRO A 49 -13.00 4.71 -4.07
CA PRO A 49 -12.84 5.45 -2.81
C PRO A 49 -11.55 5.05 -2.03
N PRO A 50 -11.12 5.88 -1.05
CA PRO A 50 -10.05 5.51 -0.11
C PRO A 50 -10.39 4.22 0.66
N PHE A 51 -9.38 3.40 0.97
CA PHE A 51 -9.60 2.12 1.65
C PHE A 51 -9.48 2.25 3.18
N PRO A 52 -10.29 1.52 3.95
CA PRO A 52 -10.34 1.67 5.41
C PRO A 52 -9.12 1.06 6.11
N GLY A 53 -8.51 1.82 7.01
CA GLY A 53 -7.36 1.40 7.81
C GLY A 53 -7.66 0.23 8.76
N HIS A 54 -8.83 0.23 9.42
CA HIS A 54 -9.24 -0.88 10.29
C HIS A 54 -9.22 -2.23 9.57
N ARG A 55 -9.60 -2.24 8.28
CA ARG A 55 -9.64 -3.46 7.48
C ARG A 55 -8.23 -3.94 7.14
N ALA A 56 -7.36 -3.02 6.73
CA ALA A 56 -5.95 -3.34 6.46
C ALA A 56 -5.22 -3.81 7.73
N LEU A 57 -5.49 -3.22 8.90
CA LEU A 57 -4.98 -3.70 10.19
C LEU A 57 -5.45 -5.13 10.50
N THR A 58 -6.75 -5.38 10.40
CA THR A 58 -7.33 -6.73 10.65
C THR A 58 -6.65 -7.80 9.80
N LEU A 59 -6.20 -7.43 8.59
CA LEU A 59 -5.53 -8.33 7.67
C LEU A 59 -4.04 -8.54 7.98
N CYS A 60 -3.30 -7.53 8.47
CA CYS A 60 -1.86 -7.68 8.72
C CYS A 60 -1.49 -8.11 10.15
N LEU A 61 -2.30 -7.79 11.17
CA LEU A 61 -1.95 -8.09 12.57
C LEU A 61 -1.66 -9.59 12.81
N PRO A 62 -2.48 -10.55 12.33
CA PRO A 62 -2.18 -11.97 12.53
C PRO A 62 -0.85 -12.42 11.91
N ASP A 63 -0.47 -11.85 10.76
CA ASP A 63 0.79 -12.18 10.10
C ASP A 63 1.98 -11.55 10.83
N LEU A 64 1.82 -10.35 11.41
CA LEU A 64 2.84 -9.74 12.27
C LEU A 64 3.05 -10.57 13.56
N ASP A 65 1.96 -11.03 14.18
CA ASP A 65 1.99 -11.94 15.33
C ASP A 65 2.71 -13.25 14.97
N ALA A 66 2.39 -13.85 13.81
CA ALA A 66 3.02 -15.09 13.34
C ALA A 66 4.52 -14.93 13.03
N LEU A 67 4.94 -13.74 12.61
CA LEU A 67 6.36 -13.39 12.43
C LEU A 67 7.06 -13.05 13.76
N GLY A 68 6.33 -12.96 14.87
CA GLY A 68 6.86 -12.56 16.17
C GLY A 68 7.34 -11.12 16.21
N ILE A 69 6.76 -10.24 15.38
CA ILE A 69 7.14 -8.82 15.30
C ILE A 69 6.33 -8.04 16.33
N PRO A 70 6.96 -7.47 17.38
CA PRO A 70 6.25 -6.65 18.35
C PRO A 70 5.62 -5.44 17.65
N HIS A 71 4.37 -5.14 18.00
CA HIS A 71 3.65 -4.01 17.45
C HIS A 71 2.74 -3.38 18.51
N PRO A 72 2.29 -2.12 18.32
CA PRO A 72 1.38 -1.46 19.25
C PRO A 72 0.09 -2.26 19.52
N SER A 73 -0.46 -2.12 20.73
CA SER A 73 -1.73 -2.76 21.11
C SER A 73 -2.87 -2.26 20.21
N GLN A 74 -3.95 -3.05 20.08
CA GLN A 74 -5.12 -2.66 19.27
C GLN A 74 -5.81 -1.39 19.79
N ASN A 75 -5.76 -1.18 21.11
CA ASN A 75 -6.37 -0.04 21.80
C ASN A 75 -5.42 1.15 21.98
N ALA A 76 -4.13 0.99 21.66
CA ALA A 76 -3.17 2.09 21.68
C ALA A 76 -3.63 3.21 20.74
N ALA A 77 -3.38 4.45 21.14
CA ALA A 77 -3.84 5.63 20.43
C ALA A 77 -3.39 5.63 18.95
N VAL A 78 -2.14 5.23 18.69
CA VAL A 78 -1.58 5.15 17.33
C VAL A 78 -2.28 4.11 16.46
N THR A 79 -2.66 2.96 17.02
CA THR A 79 -3.42 1.93 16.30
C THR A 79 -4.84 2.39 16.02
N ARG A 80 -5.49 3.04 17.00
CA ARG A 80 -6.81 3.64 16.82
C ARG A 80 -6.81 4.74 15.75
N LEU A 81 -5.74 5.54 15.67
CA LEU A 81 -5.54 6.52 14.59
C LEU A 81 -5.53 5.86 13.22
N ILE A 82 -4.68 4.84 13.03
CA ILE A 82 -4.63 4.07 11.78
C ILE A 82 -6.00 3.45 11.46
N SER A 83 -6.64 2.83 12.46
CA SER A 83 -7.93 2.16 12.33
C SER A 83 -9.06 3.10 11.86
N SER A 84 -9.10 4.31 12.43
CA SER A 84 -10.11 5.33 12.14
C SER A 84 -9.94 6.06 10.80
N TRP A 85 -8.83 5.83 10.10
CA TRP A 85 -8.48 6.56 8.88
C TRP A 85 -8.77 5.78 7.60
N SER A 86 -9.04 6.51 6.51
CA SER A 86 -9.15 5.93 5.17
C SER A 86 -8.00 6.39 4.28
N PHE A 87 -7.21 5.44 3.80
CA PHE A 87 -5.97 5.68 3.07
C PHE A 87 -6.22 5.88 1.58
N THR A 88 -5.55 6.88 1.02
CA THR A 88 -5.76 7.29 -0.39
C THR A 88 -4.88 6.59 -1.39
N CYS A 89 -3.83 5.90 -0.95
CA CYS A 89 -2.96 5.07 -1.77
C CYS A 89 -2.15 4.14 -0.87
N GLY A 90 -1.53 3.13 -1.45
CA GLY A 90 -0.72 2.19 -0.69
C GLY A 90 0.55 2.83 -0.09
N GLU A 91 1.11 3.88 -0.70
CA GLU A 91 2.25 4.61 -0.13
C GLU A 91 1.90 5.31 1.18
N GLN A 92 0.69 5.89 1.27
CA GLN A 92 0.22 6.53 2.50
C GLN A 92 0.10 5.50 3.62
N TRP A 93 -0.50 4.35 3.33
CA TRP A 93 -0.63 3.23 4.26
C TRP A 93 0.74 2.72 4.71
N MET A 94 1.61 2.37 3.75
CA MET A 94 2.93 1.81 4.04
C MET A 94 3.78 2.75 4.92
N MET A 95 3.78 4.06 4.64
CA MET A 95 4.58 5.02 5.40
C MET A 95 3.96 5.35 6.76
N ALA A 96 2.62 5.37 6.89
CA ALA A 96 1.97 5.52 8.19
C ALA A 96 2.24 4.29 9.07
N MET A 97 2.15 3.09 8.50
CA MET A 97 2.46 1.85 9.22
C MET A 97 3.93 1.73 9.62
N LYS A 98 4.84 2.37 8.87
CA LYS A 98 6.24 2.48 9.27
C LYS A 98 6.41 3.33 10.54
N GLY A 99 5.74 4.48 10.60
CA GLY A 99 5.72 5.29 11.83
C GLY A 99 5.07 4.55 12.99
N TRP A 100 3.91 3.92 12.74
CA TRP A 100 3.17 3.12 13.72
C TRP A 100 4.00 2.00 14.34
N LEU A 101 4.86 1.34 13.55
CA LEU A 101 5.64 0.21 14.04
C LEU A 101 6.88 0.62 14.85
N PHE A 102 7.50 1.75 14.55
CA PHE A 102 8.85 2.08 15.04
C PHE A 102 8.94 3.32 15.93
N GLU A 103 8.05 4.30 15.77
CA GLU A 103 8.14 5.52 16.55
C GLU A 103 7.54 5.33 17.94
N ASP A 104 8.32 5.70 18.96
CA ASP A 104 7.84 5.85 20.33
C ASP A 104 7.52 7.34 20.55
N ILE A 105 6.25 7.71 20.41
CA ILE A 105 5.80 9.10 20.48
C ILE A 105 5.04 9.30 21.78
N PRO A 106 5.47 10.22 22.65
CA PRO A 106 4.76 10.52 23.88
C PRO A 106 3.32 10.97 23.64
N GLY A 107 2.36 10.22 24.20
CA GLY A 107 0.92 10.44 23.99
C GLY A 107 0.33 9.66 22.81
N LEU A 108 1.16 8.89 22.10
CA LEU A 108 0.77 7.83 21.18
C LEU A 108 1.34 6.47 21.64
N ASP A 109 1.68 6.38 22.94
CA ASP A 109 2.39 5.26 23.56
C ASP A 109 1.77 3.90 23.16
N SER A 110 2.61 3.03 22.60
CA SER A 110 2.19 1.80 21.92
C SER A 110 1.68 0.70 22.86
N ASN A 111 1.91 0.82 24.17
CA ASN A 111 1.64 -0.19 25.19
C ASN A 111 0.56 0.22 26.21
N VAL A 112 -0.08 1.38 26.03
CA VAL A 112 -1.07 1.90 26.97
C VAL A 112 -2.42 2.02 26.26
N ASP A 113 -3.41 1.30 26.78
CA ASP A 113 -4.79 1.45 26.37
C ASP A 113 -5.32 2.78 26.93
N ILE A 114 -6.05 3.53 26.08
CA ILE A 114 -6.58 4.85 26.41
C ILE A 114 -8.10 4.89 26.31
N SER A 115 -8.74 5.79 27.07
CA SER A 115 -10.19 6.00 27.01
C SER A 115 -10.61 6.60 25.66
N ASP A 116 -11.92 6.60 25.38
CA ASP A 116 -12.45 7.23 24.18
C ASP A 116 -12.26 8.75 24.19
N GLU A 117 -12.39 9.38 25.36
CA GLU A 117 -12.14 10.82 25.53
C GLU A 117 -10.67 11.17 25.28
N GLU A 118 -9.75 10.37 25.81
CA GLU A 118 -8.31 10.52 25.57
C GLU A 118 -7.97 10.35 24.09
N PHE A 119 -8.60 9.38 23.42
CA PHE A 119 -8.38 9.14 22.00
C PHE A 119 -8.87 10.30 21.14
N GLU A 120 -10.06 10.84 21.40
CA GLU A 120 -10.56 11.97 20.63
C GLU A 120 -9.69 13.23 20.81
N ALA A 121 -9.11 13.44 22.00
CA ALA A 121 -8.13 14.51 22.20
C ALA A 121 -6.85 14.30 21.35
N VAL A 122 -6.27 13.10 21.39
CA VAL A 122 -5.10 12.74 20.56
C VAL A 122 -5.41 12.89 19.07
N ARG A 123 -6.57 12.40 18.64
CA ARG A 123 -7.02 12.44 17.24
C ARG A 123 -7.22 13.86 16.75
N ALA A 124 -7.80 14.74 17.57
CA ALA A 124 -7.97 16.15 17.22
C ALA A 124 -6.61 16.83 16.96
N VAL A 125 -5.60 16.53 17.78
CA VAL A 125 -4.24 17.05 17.60
C VAL A 125 -3.59 16.44 16.36
N ALA A 126 -3.54 15.12 16.25
CA ALA A 126 -2.84 14.40 15.17
C ALA A 126 -3.36 14.77 13.78
N LEU A 127 -4.68 15.00 13.66
CA LEU A 127 -5.33 15.28 12.38
C LEU A 127 -5.55 16.78 12.11
N SER A 128 -5.08 17.66 13.01
CA SER A 128 -5.16 19.10 12.82
C SER A 128 -4.34 19.55 11.60
N VAL A 129 -4.93 20.42 10.79
CA VAL A 129 -4.24 21.07 9.66
C VAL A 129 -3.23 22.11 10.17
N SER A 130 -3.56 22.79 11.26
CA SER A 130 -2.69 23.80 11.87
C SER A 130 -1.74 23.17 12.87
N GLU A 131 -0.49 23.64 12.86
CA GLU A 131 0.49 23.30 13.89
C GLU A 131 0.00 23.77 15.27
N PRO A 132 0.24 23.01 16.34
CA PRO A 132 -0.02 23.46 17.71
C PRO A 132 0.69 24.79 18.00
N SER A 133 0.08 25.61 18.85
CA SER A 133 0.69 26.86 19.32
C SER A 133 2.07 26.59 19.95
N PRO A 134 3.04 27.51 19.86
CA PRO A 134 4.30 27.40 20.61
C PRO A 134 4.14 27.23 22.12
N GLU A 135 2.98 27.65 22.68
CA GLU A 135 2.63 27.50 24.09
C GLU A 135 1.89 26.17 24.41
N ALA A 136 1.55 25.38 23.38
CA ALA A 136 0.87 24.11 23.57
C ALA A 136 1.77 23.12 24.34
N PRO A 137 1.17 22.17 25.08
CA PRO A 137 1.92 21.08 25.70
C PRO A 137 2.83 20.40 24.67
N TRP A 138 4.08 20.14 25.05
CA TRP A 138 5.08 19.54 24.17
C TRP A 138 4.62 18.19 23.57
N LYS A 139 3.76 17.44 24.29
CA LYS A 139 3.15 16.20 23.81
C LYS A 139 2.26 16.44 22.59
N GLU A 140 1.48 17.51 22.56
CA GLU A 140 0.63 17.81 21.41
C GLU A 140 1.48 18.08 20.16
N LYS A 141 2.59 18.80 20.34
CA LYS A 141 3.57 19.01 19.27
C LYS A 141 4.16 17.69 18.80
N ALA A 142 4.59 16.81 19.70
CA ALA A 142 5.13 15.49 19.36
C ALA A 142 4.12 14.61 18.59
N ILE A 143 2.85 14.58 19.02
CA ILE A 143 1.76 13.88 18.34
C ILE A 143 1.58 14.42 16.91
N TRP A 144 1.51 15.74 16.77
CA TRP A 144 1.31 16.40 15.48
C TRP A 144 2.49 16.16 14.51
N GLU A 145 3.72 16.22 15.01
CA GLU A 145 4.95 16.04 14.24
C GLU A 145 5.25 14.57 13.90
N SER A 146 4.62 13.61 14.58
CA SER A 146 4.81 12.18 14.33
C SER A 146 4.71 11.80 12.85
N THR A 147 5.45 10.76 12.44
CA THR A 147 5.39 10.26 11.07
C THR A 147 3.98 9.83 10.71
N VAL A 148 3.27 9.15 11.62
CA VAL A 148 1.89 8.69 11.42
C VAL A 148 0.97 9.86 11.08
N ALA A 149 0.90 10.86 11.98
CA ALA A 149 0.05 12.03 11.79
C ALA A 149 0.42 12.81 10.52
N SER A 150 1.71 13.03 10.30
CA SER A 150 2.21 13.77 9.14
C SER A 150 1.89 13.07 7.82
N VAL A 151 2.04 11.74 7.75
CA VAL A 151 1.73 10.94 6.54
C VAL A 151 0.22 10.91 6.27
N MET A 152 -0.61 10.77 7.29
CA MET A 152 -2.08 10.74 7.15
C MET A 152 -2.60 12.09 6.62
N ARG A 153 -2.03 13.21 7.05
CA ARG A 153 -2.45 14.55 6.60
C ARG A 153 -2.07 14.87 5.16
N THR A 154 -1.04 14.23 4.58
CA THR A 154 -0.63 14.48 3.20
C THR A 154 -1.28 13.54 2.19
N ARG A 155 -1.62 14.07 1.00
CA ARG A 155 -2.18 13.31 -0.13
C ARG A 155 -1.17 13.05 -1.25
N GLN A 156 0.09 13.49 -1.09
CA GLN A 156 1.11 13.37 -2.13
C GLN A 156 2.05 12.19 -1.83
N PRO A 157 2.08 11.11 -2.65
CA PRO A 157 2.91 9.92 -2.40
C PRO A 157 4.39 10.23 -2.21
N ARG A 158 4.93 11.18 -2.97
CA ARG A 158 6.32 11.62 -2.83
C ARG A 158 6.60 12.23 -1.44
N VAL A 159 5.65 12.97 -0.87
CA VAL A 159 5.77 13.56 0.46
C VAL A 159 5.61 12.49 1.54
N GLN A 160 4.63 11.60 1.39
CA GLN A 160 4.42 10.44 2.27
C GLN A 160 5.71 9.62 2.40
N LYS A 161 6.34 9.29 1.26
CA LYS A 161 7.61 8.57 1.21
C LYS A 161 8.75 9.31 1.90
N ALA A 162 8.80 10.63 1.76
CA ALA A 162 9.83 11.44 2.40
C ALA A 162 9.65 11.50 3.93
N LEU A 163 8.41 11.57 4.41
CA LEU A 163 8.07 11.56 5.83
C LEU A 163 8.37 10.19 6.45
N GLY A 164 7.90 9.09 5.85
CA GLY A 164 8.16 7.74 6.38
C GLY A 164 9.64 7.32 6.40
N ARG A 165 10.49 7.97 5.60
CA ARG A 165 11.96 7.79 5.69
C ARG A 165 12.59 8.39 6.94
N ARG A 166 11.87 9.27 7.64
CA ARG A 166 12.32 9.95 8.86
C ARG A 166 11.77 9.28 10.13
N ALA A 167 11.04 8.17 9.99
CA ALA A 167 10.50 7.45 11.13
C ALA A 167 11.63 7.11 12.13
N GLU A 168 11.52 7.66 13.33
CA GLU A 168 12.46 7.41 14.41
C GLU A 168 12.36 5.95 14.88
N GLY A 169 13.43 5.39 15.45
CA GLY A 169 13.46 4.00 15.89
C GLY A 169 13.45 2.94 14.77
N PHE A 170 13.58 3.35 13.50
CA PHE A 170 13.54 2.45 12.34
C PHE A 170 14.58 1.32 12.43
N GLN A 171 14.11 0.08 12.30
CA GLN A 171 14.92 -1.13 12.26
C GLN A 171 14.72 -1.84 10.91
N GLU A 172 15.78 -1.91 10.10
CA GLU A 172 15.70 -2.43 8.73
C GLU A 172 15.43 -3.93 8.69
N ASP A 173 16.02 -4.69 9.60
CA ASP A 173 15.85 -6.13 9.77
C ASP A 173 14.40 -6.49 10.12
N VAL A 174 13.75 -5.74 11.01
CA VAL A 174 12.31 -5.90 11.29
C VAL A 174 11.47 -5.50 10.08
N TRP A 175 11.79 -4.35 9.46
CA TRP A 175 11.01 -3.82 8.36
C TRP A 175 11.05 -4.69 7.10
N GLU A 176 12.15 -5.40 6.85
CA GLU A 176 12.28 -6.34 5.74
C GLU A 176 11.18 -7.40 5.74
N PHE A 177 10.73 -7.84 6.92
CA PHE A 177 9.63 -8.79 7.02
C PHE A 177 8.28 -8.09 7.18
N ALA A 178 8.19 -7.12 8.11
CA ALA A 178 6.93 -6.43 8.41
C ALA A 178 6.30 -5.76 7.18
N SER A 179 7.13 -5.18 6.29
CA SER A 179 6.56 -4.39 5.20
C SER A 179 5.91 -5.20 4.07
N GLU A 180 6.24 -6.48 3.87
CA GLU A 180 5.50 -7.29 2.88
C GLU A 180 4.08 -7.59 3.37
N VAL A 181 3.93 -8.01 4.63
CA VAL A 181 2.61 -8.32 5.21
C VAL A 181 1.75 -7.06 5.32
N ILE A 182 2.35 -5.93 5.72
CA ILE A 182 1.67 -4.63 5.74
C ILE A 182 1.20 -4.23 4.34
N VAL A 183 2.07 -4.27 3.32
CA VAL A 183 1.70 -3.83 1.97
C VAL A 183 0.70 -4.78 1.33
N ALA A 184 0.81 -6.10 1.52
CA ALA A 184 -0.16 -7.07 1.05
C ALA A 184 -1.56 -6.82 1.64
N ALA A 185 -1.66 -6.59 2.96
CA ALA A 185 -2.92 -6.27 3.62
C ALA A 185 -3.56 -4.97 3.08
N GLY A 186 -2.75 -3.94 2.85
CA GLY A 186 -3.21 -2.70 2.20
C GLY A 186 -3.68 -2.93 0.76
N CYS A 187 -3.03 -3.82 0.02
CA CYS A 187 -3.44 -4.20 -1.33
C CYS A 187 -4.78 -4.95 -1.36
N VAL A 188 -5.03 -5.83 -0.39
CA VAL A 188 -6.33 -6.53 -0.22
C VAL A 188 -7.42 -5.52 0.15
N ALA A 189 -7.23 -4.74 1.22
CA ALA A 189 -8.22 -3.75 1.66
C ALA A 189 -8.56 -2.73 0.56
N ARG A 190 -7.56 -2.36 -0.26
CA ARG A 190 -7.80 -1.53 -1.44
C ARG A 190 -8.63 -2.23 -2.50
N ALA A 191 -8.34 -3.48 -2.83
CA ALA A 191 -9.11 -4.22 -3.83
C ALA A 191 -10.57 -4.51 -3.41
N GLU A 192 -10.86 -4.50 -2.11
CA GLU A 192 -12.24 -4.61 -1.60
C GLU A 192 -13.08 -3.37 -1.95
N VAL A 193 -12.46 -2.20 -2.17
CA VAL A 193 -13.16 -0.95 -2.51
C VAL A 193 -12.88 -0.44 -3.93
N ASP A 194 -11.72 -0.78 -4.51
CA ASP A 194 -11.30 -0.42 -5.87
C ASP A 194 -11.61 -1.56 -6.84
N GLY A 195 -12.74 -1.44 -7.53
CA GLY A 195 -13.19 -2.42 -8.51
C GLY A 195 -12.19 -2.66 -9.65
N THR A 196 -11.39 -1.66 -10.03
CA THR A 196 -10.40 -1.82 -11.11
C THR A 196 -9.27 -2.75 -10.66
N LEU A 197 -8.75 -2.53 -9.44
CA LEU A 197 -7.74 -3.42 -8.88
C LEU A 197 -8.29 -4.83 -8.64
N ARG A 198 -9.53 -4.94 -8.15
CA ARG A 198 -10.21 -6.22 -7.95
C ARG A 198 -10.27 -7.02 -9.25
N GLU A 199 -10.75 -6.41 -10.32
CA GLU A 199 -10.84 -7.06 -11.63
C GLU A 199 -9.47 -7.50 -12.18
N VAL A 200 -8.40 -6.72 -11.95
CA VAL A 200 -7.02 -7.12 -12.28
C VAL A 200 -6.62 -8.40 -11.53
N TYR A 201 -6.93 -8.51 -10.24
CA TYR A 201 -6.64 -9.70 -9.45
C TYR A 201 -7.43 -10.93 -9.90
N LEU A 202 -8.70 -10.78 -10.25
CA LEU A 202 -9.52 -11.89 -10.76
C LEU A 202 -9.04 -12.36 -12.14
N ALA A 203 -8.70 -11.41 -13.02
CA ALA A 203 -8.16 -11.70 -14.34
C ALA A 203 -6.72 -12.24 -14.31
N SER A 204 -6.04 -12.19 -13.15
CA SER A 204 -4.63 -12.56 -13.02
C SER A 204 -4.37 -14.02 -13.39
N GLY A 205 -5.34 -14.91 -13.18
CA GLY A 205 -5.26 -16.32 -13.58
C GLY A 205 -4.09 -17.08 -12.92
N GLY A 206 -3.56 -16.60 -11.79
CA GLY A 206 -2.40 -17.18 -11.11
C GLY A 206 -1.04 -16.81 -11.71
N ARG A 207 -1.00 -15.88 -12.68
CA ARG A 207 0.26 -15.29 -13.16
C ARG A 207 0.93 -14.48 -12.06
N ARG A 208 2.27 -14.43 -12.06
CA ARG A 208 3.05 -13.66 -11.10
C ARG A 208 3.10 -12.19 -11.44
N PHE A 209 2.91 -11.33 -10.45
CA PHE A 209 3.05 -9.88 -10.61
C PHE A 209 4.52 -9.45 -10.53
N VAL A 210 4.93 -8.54 -11.41
CA VAL A 210 6.32 -8.06 -11.49
C VAL A 210 6.37 -6.55 -11.68
N GLU A 211 6.90 -5.84 -10.69
CA GLU A 211 7.10 -4.40 -10.77
C GLU A 211 8.38 -4.07 -11.56
N GLY A 212 8.21 -3.63 -12.80
CA GLY A 212 9.29 -3.27 -13.71
C GLY A 212 9.74 -1.81 -13.56
N SER A 213 10.42 -1.52 -12.45
CA SER A 213 11.10 -0.24 -12.20
C SER A 213 12.62 -0.37 -12.33
N VAL A 214 13.25 0.47 -13.15
CA VAL A 214 14.73 0.47 -13.32
C VAL A 214 15.46 0.94 -12.06
N ARG A 215 14.83 1.85 -11.30
CA ARG A 215 15.45 2.52 -10.14
C ARG A 215 15.19 1.79 -8.84
N ASP A 216 14.08 1.06 -8.74
CA ASP A 216 13.70 0.35 -7.52
C ASP A 216 14.12 -1.12 -7.58
N ARG A 217 15.04 -1.49 -6.69
CA ARG A 217 15.55 -2.87 -6.55
C ARG A 217 15.02 -3.56 -5.28
N VAL A 218 14.21 -2.88 -4.49
CA VAL A 218 13.58 -3.45 -3.29
C VAL A 218 12.16 -3.85 -3.64
N TRP A 219 11.35 -2.91 -4.12
CA TRP A 219 9.96 -3.16 -4.48
C TRP A 219 9.82 -3.71 -5.90
N GLY A 220 10.71 -3.28 -6.81
CA GLY A 220 10.79 -3.77 -8.19
C GLY A 220 11.98 -4.67 -8.50
N VAL A 221 12.08 -5.07 -9.76
CA VAL A 221 13.14 -5.98 -10.28
C VAL A 221 14.37 -5.28 -10.84
N GLY A 222 14.41 -3.94 -10.86
CA GLY A 222 15.55 -3.21 -11.42
C GLY A 222 15.63 -3.21 -12.96
N LEU A 223 14.55 -3.60 -13.65
CA LEU A 223 14.42 -3.61 -15.11
C LEU A 223 13.15 -2.87 -15.52
N ARG A 224 13.06 -2.40 -16.78
CA ARG A 224 11.84 -1.77 -17.29
C ARG A 224 10.73 -2.82 -17.50
N TRP A 225 9.50 -2.49 -17.11
CA TRP A 225 8.32 -3.35 -17.29
C TRP A 225 8.04 -3.77 -18.75
N ASP A 226 8.46 -2.96 -19.71
CA ASP A 226 8.30 -3.17 -21.15
C ASP A 226 9.51 -3.83 -21.83
N SER A 227 10.60 -4.06 -21.10
CA SER A 227 11.77 -4.76 -21.64
C SER A 227 11.48 -6.24 -21.87
N VAL A 228 12.06 -6.84 -22.91
CA VAL A 228 12.02 -8.30 -23.11
C VAL A 228 12.88 -9.02 -22.06
N GLU A 229 13.99 -8.39 -21.62
CA GLU A 229 14.91 -8.99 -20.64
C GLU A 229 14.26 -9.30 -19.28
N ILE A 230 13.17 -8.59 -18.94
CA ILE A 230 12.45 -8.79 -17.67
C ILE A 230 11.72 -10.13 -17.61
N GLU A 231 11.48 -10.78 -18.75
CA GLU A 231 10.84 -12.11 -18.81
C GLU A 231 11.72 -13.23 -18.28
N ASP A 232 13.04 -13.04 -18.34
CA ASP A 232 14.01 -13.94 -17.74
C ASP A 232 14.38 -13.43 -16.33
N GLU A 233 13.95 -14.19 -15.33
CA GLU A 233 14.16 -13.86 -13.91
C GLU A 233 15.64 -13.86 -13.52
N GLY A 234 16.50 -14.55 -14.27
CA GLY A 234 17.95 -14.48 -14.09
C GLY A 234 18.53 -13.09 -14.33
N ASN A 235 17.81 -12.22 -15.05
CA ASN A 235 18.22 -10.83 -15.29
C ASN A 235 17.77 -9.86 -14.18
N TRP A 236 16.93 -10.31 -13.24
CA TRP A 236 16.39 -9.45 -12.21
C TRP A 236 17.49 -9.00 -11.25
N LYS A 237 17.52 -7.70 -10.97
CA LYS A 237 18.51 -7.03 -10.10
C LYS A 237 17.90 -6.55 -8.79
N GLY A 238 16.68 -6.97 -8.51
CA GLY A 238 15.88 -6.50 -7.38
C GLY A 238 14.94 -7.58 -6.84
N LYS A 239 14.35 -7.29 -5.68
CA LYS A 239 13.61 -8.27 -4.88
C LYS A 239 12.15 -8.45 -5.31
N ASN A 240 11.57 -7.58 -6.14
CA ASN A 240 10.16 -7.65 -6.57
C ASN A 240 9.15 -7.76 -5.39
N ARG A 241 9.39 -7.07 -4.27
CA ARG A 241 8.52 -7.18 -3.08
C ARG A 241 7.08 -6.76 -3.37
N LEU A 242 6.87 -5.75 -4.22
CA LEU A 242 5.53 -5.28 -4.55
C LEU A 242 4.78 -6.34 -5.37
N GLY A 243 5.46 -7.00 -6.30
CA GLY A 243 4.92 -8.14 -7.05
C GLY A 243 4.41 -9.24 -6.13
N ARG A 244 5.22 -9.67 -5.15
CA ARG A 244 4.78 -10.67 -4.15
C ARG A 244 3.59 -10.22 -3.31
N CYS A 245 3.54 -8.95 -2.93
CA CYS A 245 2.38 -8.40 -2.21
C CYS A 245 1.10 -8.50 -3.06
N HIS A 246 1.20 -8.26 -4.37
CA HIS A 246 0.08 -8.45 -5.30
C HIS A 246 -0.27 -9.93 -5.52
N ASP A 247 0.71 -10.83 -5.59
CA ASP A 247 0.48 -12.27 -5.69
C ASP A 247 -0.38 -12.74 -4.51
N GLU A 248 -0.02 -12.34 -3.30
CA GLU A 248 -0.74 -12.69 -2.09
C GLU A 248 -2.12 -12.04 -2.01
N ALA A 249 -2.20 -10.73 -2.31
CA ALA A 249 -3.49 -10.05 -2.32
C ALA A 249 -4.46 -10.65 -3.36
N ALA A 250 -3.97 -11.00 -4.55
CA ALA A 250 -4.78 -11.64 -5.58
C ALA A 250 -5.19 -13.07 -5.19
N ARG A 251 -4.36 -13.80 -4.44
CA ARG A 251 -4.74 -15.10 -3.87
C ARG A 251 -5.91 -14.95 -2.89
N ILE A 252 -5.81 -14.03 -1.93
CA ILE A 252 -6.86 -13.77 -0.94
C ILE A 252 -8.17 -13.33 -1.61
N VAL A 253 -8.12 -12.36 -2.52
CA VAL A 253 -9.31 -11.83 -3.20
C VAL A 253 -10.03 -12.91 -4.02
N ARG A 254 -9.28 -13.81 -4.69
CA ARG A 254 -9.88 -14.91 -5.47
C ARG A 254 -10.47 -16.02 -4.63
N LEU A 255 -9.97 -16.24 -3.40
CA LEU A 255 -10.54 -17.25 -2.48
C LEU A 255 -11.80 -16.76 -1.77
N GLY A 256 -12.04 -15.45 -1.76
CA GLY A 256 -13.24 -14.84 -1.20
C GLY A 256 -14.40 -14.69 -2.19
N GLU A 257 -14.23 -15.10 -3.46
CA GLU A 257 -15.32 -15.25 -4.45
C GLU A 257 -15.93 -16.64 -4.40
#